data_AF-A0A7S2D8X3-F1
#
_entry.id   AF-A0A7S2D8X3-F1
#
_cell.length_a   1.000
_cell.length_b   1.000
_cell.length_c   1.000
_cell.angle_alpha   90.00
_cell.angle_beta   90.00
_cell.angle_gamma   90.00
#
_symmetry.space_group_name_H-M   'P 1'
#
loop_
_entity.id
_entity.type
_entity.pdbx_description
1 polymer ?
#
loop_
_entity_poly.entity_id
_entity_poly.type
_entity_poly.pdbx_seq_one_letter_code
_entity_poly.pdbx_strand_id
1 'polypeptide(L)'
;QGKGTMLDQYGRDLTKAAAEGAMDPLVGREDEIDRTIQILARRQKNNPVLIGEPGVGKTAIAEGLAQRIATGDIPDLLQGKRIIQLDLAMLLAGTKYRGEFEERLKNVIKEVLDSKRQIILMIDEI
;
A
#
# COMPACT_ATOMS: atom_id res chain seq x y z
N GLN A 1 -16.54 -17.63 -11.29
CA GLN A 1 -16.87 -16.53 -10.35
C GLN A 1 -15.86 -16.62 -9.23
N GLY A 2 -14.73 -15.91 -9.34
CA GLY A 2 -13.69 -15.95 -8.32
C GLY A 2 -14.12 -15.11 -7.12
N LYS A 3 -14.19 -15.69 -5.93
CA LYS A 3 -14.18 -14.89 -4.69
C LYS A 3 -12.93 -14.01 -4.75
N GLY A 4 -13.09 -12.68 -4.76
CA GLY A 4 -11.98 -11.75 -4.64
C GLY A 4 -11.19 -12.05 -3.36
N THR A 5 -9.90 -11.74 -3.35
CA THR A 5 -9.07 -12.00 -2.18
C THR A 5 -9.43 -11.07 -1.01
N MET A 6 -8.90 -11.28 0.19
CA MET A 6 -9.17 -10.37 1.31
C MET A 6 -8.58 -8.99 1.02
N LEU A 7 -7.44 -8.94 0.33
CA LEU A 7 -6.86 -7.69 -0.15
C LEU A 7 -7.73 -6.99 -1.19
N ASP A 8 -8.43 -7.72 -2.07
CA ASP A 8 -9.38 -7.10 -3.01
C ASP A 8 -10.65 -6.60 -2.30
N GLN A 9 -11.06 -7.27 -1.22
CA GLN A 9 -12.26 -6.92 -0.47
C GLN A 9 -12.05 -5.73 0.48
N TYR A 10 -10.88 -5.65 1.11
CA TYR A 10 -10.58 -4.68 2.17
C TYR A 10 -9.47 -3.70 1.78
N GLY A 11 -8.98 -3.76 0.55
CA GLY A 11 -7.91 -2.91 0.07
C GLY A 11 -8.18 -2.34 -1.32
N ARG A 12 -7.46 -1.27 -1.63
CA ARG A 12 -7.43 -0.63 -2.94
C ARG A 12 -6.07 -0.82 -3.56
N ASP A 13 -6.03 -1.33 -4.79
CA ASP A 13 -4.79 -1.47 -5.55
C ASP A 13 -4.39 -0.14 -6.19
N LEU A 14 -3.43 0.53 -5.55
CA LEU A 14 -2.90 1.80 -6.00
C LEU A 14 -2.05 1.63 -7.27
N THR A 15 -1.29 0.54 -7.40
CA THR A 15 -0.49 0.28 -8.60
C THR A 15 -1.37 0.07 -9.82
N LYS A 16 -2.47 -0.67 -9.67
CA LYS A 16 -3.46 -0.86 -10.73
C LYS A 16 -4.11 0.48 -11.12
N ALA A 17 -4.57 1.26 -10.14
CA ALA A 17 -5.18 2.55 -10.41
C ALA A 17 -4.20 3.53 -11.10
N ALA A 18 -2.92 3.50 -10.72
CA ALA A 18 -1.87 4.27 -11.39
C ALA A 18 -1.67 3.83 -12.85
N ALA A 19 -1.60 2.52 -13.10
CA ALA A 19 -1.45 1.97 -14.45
C ALA A 19 -2.65 2.28 -15.36
N GLU A 20 -3.84 2.42 -14.77
CA GLU A 20 -5.08 2.81 -15.48
C GLU A 20 -5.20 4.33 -15.67
N GLY A 21 -4.25 5.13 -15.17
CA GLY A 21 -4.29 6.59 -15.25
C GLY A 21 -5.37 7.24 -14.38
N ALA A 22 -5.84 6.53 -13.36
CA ALA A 22 -6.91 6.98 -12.45
C ALA A 22 -6.40 7.80 -11.26
N MET A 23 -5.14 8.24 -11.30
CA MET A 23 -4.51 9.06 -10.26
C MET A 23 -4.12 10.42 -10.82
N ASP A 24 -4.29 11.45 -10.01
CA ASP A 24 -3.84 12.79 -10.36
C ASP A 24 -2.30 12.85 -10.42
N PRO A 25 -1.75 13.68 -11.32
CA PRO A 25 -0.31 13.90 -11.38
C PRO A 25 0.16 14.55 -10.07
N LEU A 26 1.13 13.91 -9.42
CA LEU A 26 1.72 14.42 -8.19
C LEU A 26 2.86 15.40 -8.50
N VAL A 27 2.93 16.51 -7.77
CA VAL A 27 3.96 17.54 -7.93
C VAL A 27 4.64 17.82 -6.59
N GLY A 28 5.98 17.85 -6.56
CA GLY A 28 6.75 18.38 -5.44
C GLY A 28 6.91 17.43 -4.26
N ARG A 29 6.91 16.11 -4.52
CA ARG A 29 7.07 15.03 -3.52
C ARG A 29 8.16 14.02 -3.90
N GLU A 30 9.01 14.40 -4.83
CA GLU A 30 10.01 13.53 -5.44
C GLU A 30 11.01 13.03 -4.39
N ASP A 31 11.49 13.93 -3.52
CA ASP A 31 12.44 13.60 -2.45
C ASP A 31 11.86 12.60 -1.44
N GLU A 32 10.60 12.76 -1.03
CA GLU A 32 9.95 11.83 -0.11
C GLU A 32 9.69 10.46 -0.74
N ILE A 33 9.34 10.43 -2.04
CA ILE A 33 9.17 9.18 -2.79
C ILE A 33 10.51 8.47 -2.93
N ASP A 34 11.57 9.20 -3.33
CA ASP A 34 12.92 8.64 -3.45
C ASP A 34 13.41 8.10 -2.11
N ARG A 35 13.14 8.81 -1.01
CA ARG A 35 13.48 8.34 0.32
C ARG A 35 12.71 7.08 0.69
N THR A 36 11.45 6.99 0.32
CA THR A 36 10.59 5.82 0.56
C THR A 36 11.13 4.61 -0.22
N ILE A 37 11.48 4.79 -1.50
CA ILE A 37 12.13 3.76 -2.35
C ILE A 37 13.42 3.27 -1.70
N GLN A 38 14.29 4.19 -1.27
CA GLN A 38 15.55 3.85 -0.61
C GLN A 38 15.34 3.03 0.67
N ILE A 39 14.30 3.32 1.46
CA ILE A 39 13.99 2.56 2.67
C ILE A 39 13.47 1.16 2.30
N LEU A 40 12.52 1.06 1.38
CA LEU A 40 11.96 -0.22 0.93
C LEU A 40 13.02 -1.16 0.33
N ALA A 41 14.04 -0.60 -0.29
CA ALA A 41 15.14 -1.36 -0.89
C ALA A 41 16.17 -1.91 0.12
N ARG A 42 16.06 -1.58 1.42
CA ARG A 42 17.00 -2.06 2.46
C ARG A 42 16.80 -3.55 2.74
N ARG A 43 17.88 -4.22 3.16
CA ARG A 43 17.81 -5.61 3.62
C ARG A 43 17.10 -5.77 4.97
N GLN A 44 17.18 -4.76 5.84
CA GLN A 44 16.59 -4.74 7.17
C GLN A 44 15.99 -3.36 7.45
N LYS A 45 14.97 -3.30 8.33
CA LYS A 45 14.24 -2.06 8.66
C LYS A 45 13.77 -1.33 7.38
N ASN A 46 13.12 -2.09 6.51
CA ASN A 46 12.68 -1.66 5.19
C ASN A 46 11.20 -1.23 5.15
N ASN A 47 10.60 -0.97 6.32
CA ASN A 47 9.25 -0.47 6.44
C ASN A 47 9.31 1.04 6.70
N PRO A 48 9.06 1.90 5.68
CA PRO A 48 9.01 3.34 5.88
C PRO A 48 7.79 3.72 6.72
N VAL A 49 7.95 4.77 7.54
CA VAL A 49 6.86 5.39 8.31
C VAL A 49 6.86 6.87 7.99
N LEU A 50 5.74 7.36 7.46
CA LEU A 50 5.59 8.75 7.04
C LEU A 50 5.04 9.59 8.21
N ILE A 51 5.84 10.53 8.69
CA ILE A 51 5.50 11.39 9.84
C ILE A 51 5.21 12.81 9.34
N GLY A 52 4.20 13.45 9.93
CA GLY A 52 3.71 14.76 9.52
C GLY A 52 2.32 15.03 10.08
N GLU A 53 1.86 16.27 9.97
CA GLU A 53 0.52 16.67 10.41
C GLU A 53 -0.59 15.97 9.60
N PRO A 54 -1.80 15.81 10.15
CA PRO A 54 -2.95 15.33 9.38
C PRO A 54 -3.21 16.22 8.15
N GLY A 55 -3.57 15.61 7.02
CA GLY A 55 -3.93 16.35 5.81
C GLY A 55 -2.75 16.86 4.97
N VAL A 56 -1.50 16.66 5.37
CA VAL A 56 -0.32 17.08 4.58
C VAL A 56 -0.08 16.24 3.31
N GLY A 57 -0.90 15.23 3.05
CA GLY A 57 -0.80 14.40 1.85
C GLY A 57 0.18 13.24 1.97
N LYS A 58 0.27 12.57 3.13
CA LYS A 58 1.09 11.35 3.28
C LYS A 58 0.68 10.25 2.30
N THR A 59 -0.63 10.11 2.08
CA THR A 59 -1.23 9.20 1.10
C THR A 59 -0.70 9.45 -0.31
N ALA A 60 -0.45 10.72 -0.66
CA ALA A 60 0.06 11.10 -1.98
C ALA A 60 1.46 10.52 -2.25
N ILE A 61 2.30 10.32 -1.20
CA ILE A 61 3.61 9.67 -1.36
C ILE A 61 3.45 8.20 -1.78
N ALA A 62 2.45 7.50 -1.24
CA ALA A 62 2.15 6.12 -1.62
C ALA A 62 1.58 6.03 -3.05
N GLU A 63 0.75 7.00 -3.45
CA GLU A 63 0.24 7.12 -4.82
C GLU A 63 1.36 7.43 -5.82
N GLY A 64 2.26 8.36 -5.50
CA GLY A 64 3.45 8.65 -6.33
C GLY A 64 4.40 7.44 -6.43
N LEU A 65 4.55 6.67 -5.36
CA LEU A 65 5.29 5.41 -5.41
C LEU A 65 4.60 4.38 -6.33
N ALA A 66 3.27 4.30 -6.30
CA ALA A 66 2.49 3.44 -7.21
C ALA A 66 2.67 3.84 -8.67
N GLN A 67 2.65 5.15 -8.96
CA GLN A 67 2.94 5.71 -10.29
C GLN A 67 4.33 5.30 -10.77
N ARG A 68 5.37 5.44 -9.95
CA ARG A 68 6.73 5.03 -10.31
C ARG A 68 6.87 3.54 -10.58
N ILE A 69 6.18 2.69 -9.82
CA ILE A 69 6.16 1.25 -10.12
C ILE A 69 5.45 0.98 -11.45
N ALA A 70 4.31 1.64 -11.71
CA ALA A 70 3.55 1.45 -12.93
C ALA A 70 4.30 1.92 -14.19
N THR A 71 5.07 3.01 -14.11
CA THR A 71 5.92 3.51 -15.20
C THR A 71 7.23 2.73 -15.36
N GLY A 72 7.63 1.95 -14.34
CA GLY A 72 8.92 1.27 -14.30
C GLY A 72 10.10 2.16 -13.88
N ASP A 73 9.84 3.39 -13.44
CA ASP A 73 10.87 4.31 -12.91
C ASP A 73 11.19 3.97 -11.44
N ILE A 74 11.69 2.76 -11.22
CA ILE A 74 12.01 2.25 -9.88
C ILE A 74 13.11 1.17 -9.96
N PRO A 75 13.91 0.94 -8.89
CA PRO A 75 14.89 -0.15 -8.90
C PRO A 75 14.25 -1.53 -9.13
N ASP A 76 14.97 -2.42 -9.82
CA ASP A 76 14.55 -3.80 -10.16
C ASP A 76 13.94 -4.56 -8.98
N LEU A 77 14.46 -4.33 -7.77
CA LEU A 77 13.98 -4.96 -6.54
C LEU A 77 12.48 -4.70 -6.27
N LEU A 78 11.99 -3.51 -6.64
CA LEU A 78 10.62 -3.05 -6.44
C LEU A 78 9.77 -3.14 -7.71
N GLN A 79 10.37 -3.46 -8.85
CA GLN A 79 9.67 -3.58 -10.11
C GLN A 79 8.59 -4.67 -10.05
N GLY A 80 7.41 -4.37 -10.62
CA GLY A 80 6.28 -5.29 -10.66
C GLY A 80 5.58 -5.55 -9.31
N LYS A 81 6.01 -4.92 -8.22
CA LYS A 81 5.29 -5.02 -6.94
C LYS A 81 3.95 -4.29 -7.00
N ARG A 82 2.99 -4.74 -6.20
CA ARG A 82 1.69 -4.06 -6.03
C ARG A 82 1.68 -3.28 -4.73
N ILE A 83 1.18 -2.06 -4.77
CA ILE A 83 0.86 -1.27 -3.57
C ILE A 83 -0.62 -1.40 -3.29
N ILE A 84 -0.94 -1.98 -2.14
CA ILE A 84 -2.32 -2.11 -1.67
C ILE A 84 -2.51 -1.19 -0.48
N GLN A 85 -3.43 -0.24 -0.60
CA GLN A 85 -3.90 0.58 0.52
C GLN A 85 -4.97 -0.19 1.27
N LEU A 86 -4.77 -0.40 2.58
CA LEU A 86 -5.74 -1.07 3.44
C LEU A 86 -6.82 -0.09 3.91
N ASP A 87 -8.08 -0.47 3.76
CA ASP A 87 -9.21 0.26 4.32
C ASP A 87 -9.60 -0.32 5.69
N LEU A 88 -9.16 0.35 6.75
CA LEU A 88 -9.47 -0.04 8.12
C LEU A 88 -10.96 0.13 8.44
N ALA A 89 -11.65 1.09 7.83
CA ALA A 89 -13.08 1.29 8.06
C ALA A 89 -13.89 0.12 7.48
N MET A 90 -13.52 -0.37 6.29
CA MET A 90 -14.13 -1.58 5.73
C MET A 90 -13.84 -2.83 6.55
N LEU A 91 -12.64 -2.95 7.14
CA LEU A 91 -12.33 -4.07 8.04
C LEU A 91 -13.22 -4.06 9.28
N LEU A 92 -13.46 -2.88 9.86
CA LEU A 92 -14.35 -2.68 11.02
C LEU A 92 -15.83 -2.85 10.66
N ALA A 93 -16.22 -2.48 9.44
CA ALA A 93 -17.60 -2.57 8.99
C ALA A 93 -18.16 -4.00 9.10
N GLY A 94 -19.31 -4.12 9.75
CA GLY A 94 -19.98 -5.40 9.96
C GLY A 94 -19.27 -6.36 10.91
N THR A 95 -18.25 -5.92 11.65
CA THR A 95 -17.73 -6.67 12.80
C THR A 95 -18.60 -6.40 14.02
N LYS A 96 -19.10 -7.46 14.65
CA LYS A 96 -19.89 -7.36 15.89
C LYS A 96 -19.01 -7.44 17.13
N TYR A 97 -17.85 -8.07 16.99
CA TYR A 97 -16.91 -8.33 18.06
C TYR A 97 -15.49 -7.99 17.62
N ARG A 98 -14.69 -7.47 18.55
CA ARG A 98 -13.26 -7.15 18.34
C ARG A 98 -12.45 -8.33 17.77
N GLY A 99 -12.78 -9.56 18.18
CA GLY A 99 -12.12 -10.76 17.68
C GLY A 99 -12.26 -10.98 16.17
N GLU A 100 -13.41 -10.60 15.59
CA GLU A 100 -13.65 -10.72 14.14
C GLU A 100 -12.76 -9.74 13.35
N PHE A 101 -12.57 -8.52 13.86
CA PHE A 101 -11.64 -7.56 13.28
C PHE A 101 -10.20 -8.08 13.31
N GLU A 102 -9.76 -8.59 14.45
CA GLU A 102 -8.41 -9.16 14.60
C GLU A 102 -8.18 -10.36 13.67
N GLU A 103 -9.19 -11.21 13.48
CA GLU A 103 -9.13 -12.34 12.54
C GLU A 103 -9.02 -11.88 11.08
N ARG A 104 -9.84 -10.89 10.67
CA ARG A 104 -9.76 -10.30 9.32
C ARG A 104 -8.38 -9.70 9.06
N LEU A 105 -7.85 -8.92 10.02
CA LEU A 105 -6.53 -8.30 9.89
C LEU A 105 -5.42 -9.37 9.79
N LYS A 106 -5.49 -10.44 10.60
CA LYS A 106 -4.55 -11.57 10.51
C LYS A 106 -4.58 -12.23 9.13
N ASN A 107 -5.76 -12.41 8.55
CA ASN A 107 -5.92 -13.01 7.23
C ASN A 107 -5.34 -12.10 6.13
N VAL A 108 -5.56 -10.79 6.21
CA VAL A 108 -4.94 -9.80 5.31
C VAL A 108 -3.42 -9.85 5.38
N ILE A 109 -2.84 -9.80 6.60
CA ILE A 109 -1.39 -9.88 6.79
C ILE A 109 -0.84 -11.19 6.24
N LYS A 110 -1.53 -12.30 6.48
CA LYS A 110 -1.13 -13.61 5.96
C LYS A 110 -1.07 -13.61 4.43
N GLU A 111 -2.08 -13.06 3.76
CA GLU A 111 -2.09 -12.94 2.30
C GLU A 111 -0.91 -12.12 1.77
N VAL A 112 -0.58 -11.01 2.44
CA VAL A 112 0.60 -10.20 2.09
C VAL A 112 1.91 -10.99 2.27
N LEU A 113 2.05 -11.77 3.34
CA LEU A 113 3.23 -12.61 3.56
C LEU A 113 3.33 -13.75 2.53
N ASP A 114 2.22 -14.40 2.22
CA ASP A 114 2.12 -15.50 1.26
C ASP A 114 2.38 -15.02 -0.18
N SER A 115 2.22 -13.72 -0.46
CA SER A 115 2.55 -13.08 -1.74
C SER A 115 4.04 -13.11 -2.12
N LYS A 116 4.92 -13.69 -1.29
CA LYS A 116 6.38 -13.76 -1.52
C LYS A 116 7.01 -12.39 -1.80
N ARG A 117 6.63 -11.38 -1.00
CA ARG A 117 7.09 -9.98 -1.12
C ARG A 117 6.72 -9.30 -2.43
N GLN A 118 5.65 -9.72 -3.09
CA GLN A 118 5.12 -9.03 -4.27
C GLN A 118 4.18 -7.88 -3.90
N ILE A 119 3.73 -7.82 -2.65
CA ILE A 119 2.80 -6.79 -2.17
C ILE A 119 3.50 -5.89 -1.15
N ILE A 120 3.35 -4.58 -1.35
CA ILE A 120 3.64 -3.52 -0.39
C ILE A 120 2.30 -3.10 0.20
N LEU A 121 2.11 -3.32 1.50
CA LEU A 121 0.89 -2.91 2.20
C LEU A 121 1.08 -1.48 2.73
N MET A 122 0.18 -0.59 2.33
CA MET A 122 0.06 0.76 2.85
C MET A 122 -1.07 0.75 3.89
N ILE A 123 -0.76 1.23 5.09
CA ILE A 123 -1.71 1.42 6.18
C ILE A 123 -1.72 2.91 6.45
N ASP A 124 -2.88 3.54 6.23
CA ASP A 124 -3.08 4.92 6.65
C ASP A 124 -3.38 4.94 8.16
N GLU A 125 -2.94 6.00 8.83
CA GLU A 125 -3.08 6.17 10.29
C GLU A 125 -2.54 5.01 11.15
N ILE A 126 -1.27 5.13 11.57
CA ILE A 126 -0.65 4.30 12.63
C ILE A 126 -0.53 5.11 13.91
#